data_AF-N1QC92-F1
#
_entry.id   AF-N1QC92-F1
#
_cell.length_a   1.000
_cell.length_b   1.000
_cell.length_c   1.000
_cell.angle_alpha   90.00
_cell.angle_beta   90.00
_cell.angle_gamma   90.00
#
_symmetry.space_group_name_H-M   'P 1'
#
loop_
_entity.id
_entity.type
_entity.pdbx_description
1 polymer ?
#
loop_
_entity_poly.entity_id
_entity_poly.type
_entity_poly.pdbx_seq_one_letter_code
_entity_poly.pdbx_strand_id
1 'polypeptide(L)'
;WSSADDEVLLQARASGLNWQPIAARHFPNKTANACRKRHERLIERRHVDDWDTHKLELLAQEYMACRKEMWDILASRLGERWAIVEAKCMEKGLKTLQSAARTAHRK
;
A
#
# COMPACT_ATOMS: atom_id res chain seq x y z
N TRP A 1 23.47 3.81 7.77
CA TRP A 1 22.13 4.32 7.54
C TRP A 1 21.51 4.64 8.89
N SER A 2 21.94 5.76 9.44
CA SER A 2 21.23 6.52 10.45
C SER A 2 20.12 7.36 9.78
N SER A 3 19.24 7.98 10.56
CA SER A 3 18.26 8.93 10.02
C SER A 3 18.92 10.12 9.33
N ALA A 4 20.04 10.61 9.88
CA ALA A 4 20.83 11.68 9.25
C ALA A 4 21.44 11.23 7.91
N ASP A 5 21.89 9.96 7.80
CA ASP A 5 22.36 9.42 6.53
C ASP A 5 21.23 9.40 5.49
N ASP A 6 20.00 9.09 5.91
CA ASP A 6 18.84 9.03 5.01
C ASP A 6 18.45 10.42 4.50
N GLU A 7 18.45 11.44 5.36
CA GLU A 7 18.21 12.84 4.96
C GLU A 7 19.24 13.33 3.94
N VAL A 8 20.53 13.11 4.21
CA VAL A 8 21.62 13.48 3.30
C VAL A 8 21.49 12.74 1.96
N LEU A 9 21.15 11.45 1.98
CA LEU A 9 20.96 10.64 0.78
C LEU A 9 19.79 11.13 -0.08
N LEU A 10 18.65 11.45 0.56
CA LEU A 10 17.46 11.97 -0.13
C LEU A 10 17.72 13.37 -0.71
N GLN A 11 18.33 14.28 0.05
CA GLN A 11 18.63 15.63 -0.40
C GLN A 11 19.63 15.64 -1.56
N ALA A 12 20.72 14.88 -1.45
CA ALA A 12 21.74 14.79 -2.50
C ALA A 12 21.15 14.18 -3.80
N ARG A 13 20.21 13.24 -3.67
CA ARG A 13 19.52 12.69 -4.84
C ARG A 13 18.53 13.68 -5.45
N ALA A 14 17.77 14.40 -4.62
CA ALA A 14 16.84 15.45 -5.06
C ALA A 14 17.54 16.62 -5.75
N SER A 15 18.79 16.93 -5.37
CA SER A 15 19.63 17.92 -6.04
C SER A 15 20.23 17.45 -7.38
N GLY A 16 19.83 16.27 -7.88
CA GLY A 16 20.23 15.75 -9.19
C GLY A 16 21.56 14.99 -9.21
N LEU A 17 22.21 14.72 -8.07
CA LEU A 17 23.47 13.97 -8.07
C LEU A 17 23.25 12.48 -8.40
N ASN A 18 24.20 11.90 -9.13
CA ASN A 18 24.24 10.47 -9.41
C ASN A 18 24.87 9.68 -8.26
N TRP A 19 24.61 8.36 -8.20
CA TRP A 19 24.98 7.51 -7.05
C TRP A 19 26.47 7.48 -6.74
N GLN A 20 27.34 7.55 -7.76
CA GLN A 20 28.79 7.58 -7.59
C GLN A 20 29.26 8.86 -6.86
N PRO A 21 28.91 10.08 -7.34
CA PRO A 21 29.14 11.32 -6.59
C PRO A 21 28.57 11.31 -5.17
N ILE A 22 27.35 10.78 -4.97
CA ILE A 22 26.71 10.74 -3.65
C ILE A 22 27.52 9.88 -2.68
N ALA A 23 27.91 8.67 -3.09
CA ALA A 23 28.72 7.77 -2.27
C ALA A 23 30.07 8.40 -1.92
N ALA A 24 30.79 8.92 -2.92
CA ALA A 24 32.11 9.50 -2.72
C ALA A 24 32.11 10.74 -1.80
N ARG A 25 31.09 11.60 -1.90
CA ARG A 25 31.02 12.87 -1.15
C ARG A 25 30.48 12.71 0.26
N HIS A 26 29.48 11.86 0.44
CA HIS A 26 28.70 11.82 1.68
C HIS A 26 28.84 10.50 2.45
N PHE A 27 29.21 9.41 1.77
CA PHE A 27 29.24 8.08 2.37
C PHE A 27 30.52 7.31 2.00
N PRO A 28 31.71 7.77 2.42
CA PRO A 28 32.99 7.20 1.99
C PRO A 28 33.13 5.70 2.31
N ASN A 29 32.41 5.21 3.33
CA ASN A 29 32.38 3.80 3.73
C ASN A 29 31.23 3.00 3.08
N LYS A 30 30.56 3.54 2.06
CA LYS A 30 29.45 2.90 1.34
C LYS A 30 29.68 2.98 -0.16
N THR A 31 29.18 1.98 -0.88
CA THR A 31 29.23 1.96 -2.34
C THR A 31 28.05 2.73 -2.94
N ALA A 32 28.20 3.17 -4.19
CA ALA A 32 27.10 3.77 -4.96
C ALA A 32 25.85 2.87 -5.02
N ASN A 33 26.04 1.55 -5.16
CA ASN A 33 24.95 0.57 -5.16
C ASN A 33 24.26 0.48 -3.79
N ALA A 34 25.00 0.61 -2.68
CA ALA A 34 24.41 0.66 -1.34
C ALA A 34 23.53 1.91 -1.18
N CYS A 35 23.96 3.06 -1.70
CA CYS A 35 23.18 4.30 -1.70
C CYS A 35 21.88 4.14 -2.53
N ARG A 36 21.98 3.57 -3.73
CA ARG A 36 20.80 3.30 -4.59
C ARG A 36 19.78 2.41 -3.87
N LYS A 37 20.22 1.25 -3.37
CA LYS A 37 19.34 0.30 -2.66
C LYS A 37 18.70 0.90 -1.41
N ARG A 38 19.41 1.76 -0.68
CA ARG A 38 18.82 2.44 0.49
C ARG A 38 17.75 3.44 0.05
N HIS A 39 18.03 4.25 -0.97
CA HIS A 39 17.08 5.20 -1.51
C HIS A 39 15.82 4.51 -2.04
N GLU A 40 15.96 3.43 -2.82
CA GLU A 40 14.81 2.60 -3.28
C GLU A 40 13.91 2.20 -2.11
N ARG A 41 14.48 1.66 -1.01
CA ARG A 41 13.72 1.29 0.20
C ARG A 41 13.07 2.47 0.91
N LEU A 42 13.70 3.65 0.92
CA LEU A 42 13.14 4.86 1.53
C LEU A 42 11.94 5.38 0.72
N ILE A 43 12.02 5.33 -0.60
CA ILE A 43 10.92 5.70 -1.49
C ILE A 43 9.79 4.68 -1.41
N GLU A 44 10.09 3.37 -1.41
CA GLU A 44 9.07 2.33 -1.18
C GLU A 44 8.36 2.52 0.15
N ARG A 45 9.07 2.84 1.23
CA ARG A 45 8.44 3.16 2.53
C ARG A 45 7.56 4.41 2.47
N ARG A 46 8.00 5.47 1.78
CA ARG A 46 7.17 6.66 1.54
C ARG A 46 5.93 6.36 0.72
N HIS A 47 6.01 5.43 -0.24
CA HIS A 47 4.84 4.99 -1.01
C HIS A 47 3.93 4.04 -0.20
N VAL A 48 4.46 3.32 0.78
CA VAL A 48 3.63 2.62 1.79
C VAL A 48 2.92 3.63 2.70
N ASP A 49 3.54 4.78 2.94
CA ASP A 49 2.96 5.95 3.64
C ASP A 49 1.89 6.68 2.79
N ASP A 50 1.66 6.30 1.53
CA ASP A 50 0.54 6.84 0.76
C ASP A 50 -0.82 6.42 1.31
N TRP A 51 -0.88 5.46 2.24
CA TRP A 51 -2.06 5.21 3.07
C TRP A 51 -1.83 5.72 4.49
N ASP A 52 -1.43 6.98 4.59
CA ASP A 52 -1.35 7.67 5.87
C ASP A 52 -2.70 7.66 6.60
N THR A 53 -2.67 8.07 7.88
CA THR A 53 -3.86 8.14 8.73
C THR A 53 -4.99 8.94 8.07
N HIS A 54 -4.67 10.02 7.35
CA HIS A 54 -5.68 10.85 6.72
C HIS A 54 -6.38 10.16 5.54
N LYS A 55 -5.63 9.47 4.67
CA LYS A 55 -6.22 8.72 3.56
C LYS A 55 -7.01 7.51 4.05
N LEU A 56 -6.61 6.88 5.15
CA LEU A 56 -7.38 5.82 5.80
C LEU A 56 -8.67 6.34 6.44
N GLU A 57 -8.64 7.51 7.07
CA GLU A 57 -9.83 8.18 7.61
C GLU A 57 -10.80 8.56 6.48
N LEU A 58 -10.30 9.14 5.39
CA LEU A 58 -11.11 9.46 4.22
C LEU A 58 -11.74 8.20 3.61
N LEU A 59 -10.96 7.12 3.46
CA LEU A 59 -11.49 5.83 3.00
C LEU A 59 -12.62 5.34 3.91
N ALA A 60 -12.45 5.41 5.23
CA ALA A 60 -13.48 4.97 6.17
C ALA A 60 -14.75 5.82 6.06
N GLN A 61 -14.62 7.14 5.91
CA GLN A 61 -15.75 8.05 5.72
C GLN A 61 -16.51 7.74 4.42
N GLU A 62 -15.79 7.70 3.30
CA GLU A 62 -16.39 7.41 1.99
C GLU A 62 -17.01 6.01 1.95
N TYR A 63 -16.34 5.02 2.53
CA TYR A 63 -16.90 3.67 2.68
C TYR A 63 -18.22 3.69 3.42
N MET A 64 -18.30 4.38 4.56
CA MET A 64 -19.54 4.46 5.33
C MET A 64 -20.65 5.21 4.59
N ALA A 65 -20.29 6.21 3.77
CA ALA A 65 -21.24 6.96 2.95
C ALA A 65 -21.85 6.09 1.82
N CYS A 66 -21.07 5.23 1.17
CA CYS A 66 -21.53 4.46 0.00
C CYS A 66 -21.73 2.95 0.22
N ARG A 67 -21.41 2.39 1.40
CA ARG A 67 -21.45 0.93 1.66
C ARG A 67 -22.78 0.29 1.30
N LYS A 68 -23.91 0.94 1.62
CA LYS A 68 -25.22 0.38 1.30
C LYS A 68 -25.35 0.16 -0.21
N GLU A 69 -25.07 1.19 -1.00
CA GLU A 69 -25.18 1.15 -2.47
C GLU A 69 -24.24 0.13 -3.10
N MET A 70 -23.00 0.06 -2.61
CA MET A 70 -22.02 -0.94 -3.06
C MET A 70 -22.51 -2.37 -2.84
N TRP A 71 -23.02 -2.66 -1.64
CA TRP A 71 -23.42 -3.99 -1.24
C TRP A 71 -24.81 -4.40 -1.72
N ASP A 72 -25.69 -3.44 -2.03
CA ASP A 72 -27.07 -3.69 -2.49
C ASP A 72 -27.10 -4.50 -3.79
N ILE A 73 -26.13 -4.27 -4.69
CA ILE A 73 -26.01 -5.01 -5.95
C ILE A 73 -25.78 -6.51 -5.69
N LEU A 74 -24.86 -6.84 -4.79
CA LEU A 74 -24.55 -8.23 -4.47
C LEU A 74 -25.66 -8.86 -3.64
N ALA A 75 -26.23 -8.10 -2.70
CA ALA A 75 -27.34 -8.52 -1.86
C ALA A 75 -28.58 -8.89 -2.69
N SER A 76 -28.91 -8.07 -3.68
CA SER A 76 -30.02 -8.32 -4.61
C SER A 76 -29.84 -9.62 -5.39
N ARG A 77 -28.61 -9.94 -5.81
CA ARG A 77 -28.31 -11.21 -6.52
C ARG A 77 -28.42 -12.44 -5.63
N LEU A 78 -28.23 -12.27 -4.32
CA LEU A 78 -28.28 -13.34 -3.33
C LEU A 78 -29.64 -13.46 -2.63
N GLY A 79 -30.55 -12.50 -2.83
CA GLY A 79 -31.81 -12.44 -2.08
C GLY A 79 -31.61 -12.14 -0.60
N GLU A 80 -30.53 -11.45 -0.25
CA GLU A 80 -30.11 -11.22 1.14
C GLU A 80 -30.09 -9.74 1.52
N ARG A 81 -29.96 -9.45 2.82
CA ARG A 81 -29.79 -8.06 3.30
C ARG A 81 -28.35 -7.59 3.09
N TRP A 82 -28.16 -6.38 2.56
CA TRP A 82 -26.82 -5.81 2.30
C TRP A 82 -25.87 -5.88 3.51
N ALA A 83 -26.38 -5.62 4.72
CA ALA A 83 -25.59 -5.66 5.94
C ALA A 83 -25.08 -7.07 6.28
N ILE A 84 -25.83 -8.12 5.94
CA ILE A 84 -25.42 -9.52 6.14
C ILE A 84 -24.35 -9.89 5.12
N VAL A 85 -24.53 -9.50 3.86
CA VAL A 85 -23.57 -9.76 2.79
C VAL A 85 -22.23 -9.09 3.07
N GLU A 86 -22.24 -7.81 3.44
CA GLU A 86 -21.03 -7.09 3.84
C GLU A 86 -20.30 -7.78 5.00
N ALA A 87 -21.04 -8.12 6.07
CA ALA A 87 -20.46 -8.79 7.23
C ALA A 87 -19.81 -10.12 6.83
N LYS A 88 -20.47 -10.91 5.97
CA LYS A 88 -19.92 -12.18 5.49
C LYS A 88 -18.72 -12.00 4.57
N CYS A 89 -18.73 -11.00 3.69
CA CYS A 89 -17.59 -10.70 2.83
C CYS A 89 -16.36 -10.27 3.64
N MET A 90 -16.54 -9.43 4.66
CA MET A 90 -15.46 -9.00 5.57
C MET A 90 -14.97 -10.15 6.45
N GLU A 91 -15.87 -11.01 6.98
CA GLU A 91 -15.53 -12.18 7.79
C GLU A 91 -14.71 -13.21 7.00
N LYS A 92 -15.12 -13.53 5.77
CA LYS A 92 -14.42 -14.53 4.94
C LYS A 92 -13.16 -13.98 4.30
N GLY A 93 -13.15 -12.70 3.96
CA GLY A 93 -12.07 -12.05 3.22
C GLY A 93 -11.98 -12.50 1.76
N LEU A 94 -11.38 -11.64 0.93
CA LEU A 94 -11.36 -11.81 -0.53
C LEU A 94 -10.69 -13.12 -0.98
N LYS A 95 -9.56 -13.51 -0.36
CA LYS A 95 -8.81 -14.72 -0.75
C LYS A 95 -9.66 -15.99 -0.58
N THR A 96 -10.42 -16.09 0.50
CA THR A 96 -11.31 -17.23 0.77
C THR A 96 -12.44 -17.28 -0.24
N LEU A 97 -13.08 -16.14 -0.53
CA LEU A 97 -14.14 -16.04 -1.53
C LEU A 97 -13.64 -16.45 -2.93
N GLN A 98 -12.46 -15.98 -3.33
CA GLN A 98 -11.83 -16.35 -4.60
C GLN A 98 -11.51 -17.85 -4.69
N SER A 99 -11.10 -18.48 -3.58
CA SER A 99 -10.84 -19.93 -3.53
C SER A 99 -12.14 -20.74 -3.65
N ALA A 100 -13.19 -20.32 -2.95
CA ALA A 100 -14.50 -20.96 -3.00
C ALA A 100 -15.11 -20.86 -4.41
N ALA A 101 -15.03 -19.67 -5.03
CA ALA A 101 -15.50 -19.46 -6.41
C ALA A 101 -14.79 -20.41 -7.41
N ARG A 102 -13.46 -20.54 -7.33
CA ARG A 102 -12.70 -21.46 -8.19
C ARG A 102 -13.12 -22.92 -8.01
N THR A 103 -13.41 -23.33 -6.77
CA THR A 103 -13.88 -24.68 -6.47
C THR A 103 -15.29 -24.92 -7.03
N ALA A 104 -16.17 -23.93 -6.94
CA ALA A 104 -17.53 -24.03 -7.48
C ALA A 104 -17.56 -24.18 -9.00
N HIS A 105 -16.70 -23.47 -9.75
CA HIS A 105 -16.63 -23.57 -11.21
C HIS A 105 -16.08 -24.90 -11.74
N ARG A 106 -15.55 -25.77 -10.88
CA ARG A 106 -15.03 -27.09 -11.25
C ARG A 106 -16.05 -28.22 -11.04
N LYS A 107 -17.18 -27.92 -10.39
CA LYS A 107 -18.29 -28.86 -10.16
C LYS A 107 -19.34 -28.63 -11.23
#